data_AF-X1HM33-F1
#
_entry.id   AF-X1HM33-F1
#
_cell.length_a   1.000
_cell.length_b   1.000
_cell.length_c   1.000
_cell.angle_alpha   90.00
_cell.angle_beta   90.00
_cell.angle_gamma   90.00
#
_symmetry.space_group_name_H-M   'P 1'
#
loop_
_entity.id
_entity.type
_entity.pdbx_description
1 polymer ?
#
loop_
_entity_poly.entity_id
_entity_poly.type
_entity_poly.pdbx_seq_one_letter_code
_entity_poly.pdbx_strand_id
1 'polypeptide(L)' 'GTPGPLLSFLHINGIIEFMVERAGSKKILFGTDLPWYSPHYAAGAILFSHITDEERHDIFHRNAERLLNKFL' A
#
# COMPACT_ATOMS: atom_id res chain seq x y z
N GLY A 1 3.04 -10.07 18.42
CA GLY A 1 3.51 -8.73 18.77
C GLY A 1 4.71 -8.44 17.91
N THR A 2 4.72 -7.34 17.19
CA THR A 2 5.84 -6.95 16.32
C THR A 2 7.09 -6.66 17.18
N PRO A 3 8.25 -7.29 16.91
CA PRO A 3 9.48 -7.05 17.65
C PRO A 3 10.31 -5.93 16.99
N GLY A 4 10.68 -4.91 17.74
CA GLY A 4 11.63 -3.87 17.32
C GLY A 4 11.07 -2.44 17.38
N PRO A 5 11.94 -1.41 17.50
CA PRO A 5 11.53 -0.01 17.65
C PRO A 5 10.66 0.42 16.47
N LEU A 6 9.82 1.44 16.70
CA LEU A 6 8.84 2.04 15.78
C LEU A 6 9.41 2.40 14.40
N LEU A 7 9.70 1.40 13.56
CA LEU A 7 10.00 1.59 12.15
C LEU A 7 8.66 1.63 11.43
N SER A 8 8.48 2.58 10.52
CA SER A 8 7.29 2.60 9.69
C SER A 8 7.21 1.27 8.94
N PHE A 9 6.02 0.69 8.89
CA PHE A 9 5.78 -0.60 8.29
C PHE A 9 6.31 -0.70 6.83
N LEU A 10 6.33 0.42 6.11
CA LEU A 10 6.90 0.57 4.77
C LEU A 10 8.44 0.40 4.67
N HIS A 11 9.18 0.45 5.78
CA HIS A 11 10.62 0.15 5.80
C HIS A 11 10.92 -1.35 5.72
N ILE A 12 9.91 -2.20 5.92
CA ILE A 12 10.08 -3.65 5.88
C ILE A 12 10.12 -4.07 4.41
N ASN A 13 11.30 -4.47 3.93
CA ASN A 13 11.46 -5.03 2.59
C ASN A 13 10.54 -6.25 2.41
N GLY A 14 9.84 -6.33 1.27
CA GLY A 14 8.94 -7.45 0.98
C GLY A 14 7.54 -7.31 1.60
N ILE A 15 7.23 -6.22 2.30
CA ILE A 15 5.96 -6.11 3.02
C ILE A 15 4.76 -5.94 2.10
N ILE A 16 4.93 -5.25 0.97
CA ILE A 16 3.86 -5.07 -0.02
C ILE A 16 3.56 -6.41 -0.69
N GLU A 17 4.60 -7.14 -1.06
CA GLU A 17 4.54 -8.49 -1.62
C GLU A 17 3.84 -9.44 -0.66
N PHE A 18 4.21 -9.43 0.62
CA PHE A 18 3.55 -10.21 1.66
C PHE A 18 2.06 -9.88 1.79
N MET A 19 1.70 -8.60 1.78
CA MET A 19 0.29 -8.19 1.85
C MET A 19 -0.49 -8.64 0.62
N VAL A 20 0.08 -8.49 -0.58
CA VAL A 20 -0.55 -8.92 -1.83
C VAL A 20 -0.71 -10.43 -1.86
N GLU A 21 0.31 -11.20 -1.49
CA GLU A 21 0.27 -12.67 -1.43
C GLU A 21 -0.79 -13.17 -0.44
N ARG A 22 -0.88 -12.55 0.74
CA ARG A 22 -1.74 -13.05 1.84
C ARG A 22 -3.17 -12.52 1.80
N ALA A 23 -3.38 -11.26 1.41
CA ALA A 23 -4.69 -10.62 1.42
C ALA A 23 -5.29 -10.45 0.02
N GLY A 24 -4.45 -10.38 -1.01
CA GLY A 24 -4.81 -9.99 -2.38
C GLY A 24 -4.80 -8.48 -2.58
N SER A 25 -4.30 -8.01 -3.73
CA SER A 25 -4.23 -6.58 -4.10
C SER A 25 -5.56 -5.84 -3.96
N LYS A 26 -6.68 -6.51 -4.25
CA LYS A 26 -8.04 -5.94 -4.24
C LYS A 26 -8.56 -5.54 -2.85
N LYS A 27 -7.81 -5.82 -1.78
CA LYS A 27 -8.16 -5.48 -0.39
C LYS A 27 -7.21 -4.46 0.25
N ILE A 28 -6.31 -3.86 -0.54
CA ILE A 28 -5.27 -2.96 -0.06
C ILE A 28 -5.51 -1.57 -0.64
N LEU A 29 -5.39 -0.52 0.17
CA LEU A 29 -5.55 0.87 -0.25
C LEU A 29 -4.25 1.64 -0.06
N PHE A 30 -3.94 2.52 -1.01
CA PHE A 30 -2.88 3.50 -0.86
C PHE A 30 -3.28 4.61 0.12
N GLY A 31 -2.34 4.97 1.00
CA GLY A 31 -2.47 6.09 1.93
C GLY A 31 -1.09 6.63 2.30
N THR A 32 -0.98 7.95 2.44
CA THR A 32 0.29 8.66 2.67
C THR A 32 0.54 9.02 4.12
N ASP A 33 -0.50 8.93 4.97
CA ASP A 33 -0.45 9.35 6.37
C ASP A 33 0.09 10.79 6.54
N LEU A 34 -0.31 11.68 5.62
CA LEU A 34 0.03 13.09 5.70
C LEU A 34 -0.56 13.72 6.98
N PRO A 35 0.17 14.62 7.66
CA PRO A 35 1.48 15.18 7.28
C PRO A 35 2.69 14.43 7.85
N TRP A 36 2.49 13.25 8.44
CA TRP A 36 3.52 12.54 9.21
C TRP A 36 4.62 11.91 8.35
N TYR A 37 4.28 11.45 7.14
CA TYR A 37 5.24 10.86 6.20
C TYR A 37 5.24 11.58 4.85
N SER A 38 6.39 11.51 4.16
CA SER A 38 6.49 11.97 2.78
C SER A 38 5.62 11.09 1.87
N PRO A 39 4.77 11.67 1.02
CA PRO A 39 3.95 10.90 0.09
C PRO A 39 4.81 10.11 -0.91
N HIS A 40 6.00 10.63 -1.25
CA HIS A 40 6.97 9.94 -2.11
C HIS A 40 7.48 8.65 -1.49
N TYR A 41 7.59 8.59 -0.15
CA TYR A 41 8.05 7.41 0.54
C TYR A 41 7.00 6.29 0.46
N ALA A 42 5.74 6.61 0.72
CA ALA A 42 4.63 5.67 0.57
C ALA A 42 4.44 5.20 -0.87
N ALA A 43 4.49 6.12 -1.84
CA ALA A 43 4.38 5.77 -3.25
C ALA A 43 5.57 4.91 -3.72
N GLY A 44 6.79 5.26 -3.30
CA GLY A 44 8.01 4.53 -3.63
C GLY A 44 7.97 3.07 -3.15
N ALA A 45 7.49 2.82 -1.94
CA ALA A 45 7.37 1.46 -1.40
C ALA A 45 6.52 0.54 -2.30
N ILE A 46 5.47 1.08 -2.93
CA ILE A 46 4.60 0.32 -3.83
C ILE A 46 5.21 0.26 -5.24
N LEU A 47 5.68 1.39 -5.78
CA LEU A 47 6.24 1.47 -7.13
C LEU A 47 7.41 0.51 -7.33
N PHE A 48 8.28 0.37 -6.33
CA PHE A 48 9.46 -0.48 -6.39
C PHE A 48 9.25 -1.89 -5.82
N SER A 49 8.03 -2.25 -5.41
CA SER A 49 7.71 -3.62 -4.99
C SER A 49 7.63 -4.59 -6.17
N HIS A 50 7.90 -5.87 -5.94
CA HIS A 50 7.87 -6.96 -6.92
C HIS A 50 6.44 -7.50 -7.17
N ILE A 51 5.49 -6.61 -7.43
CA ILE A 51 4.12 -6.94 -7.81
C ILE A 51 3.85 -6.55 -9.27
N THR A 52 2.75 -7.03 -9.84
CA THR A 52 2.32 -6.71 -11.20
C THR A 52 1.76 -5.28 -11.30
N ASP A 53 1.74 -4.71 -12.50
CA ASP A 53 1.13 -3.39 -12.74
C ASP A 53 -0.36 -3.37 -12.39
N GLU A 54 -1.09 -4.46 -12.67
CA GLU A 54 -2.50 -4.58 -12.30
C GLU A 54 -2.70 -4.51 -10.78
N GLU A 55 -1.82 -5.13 -10.00
CA GLU A 55 -1.85 -5.04 -8.53
C GLU A 55 -1.47 -3.64 -8.03
N ARG A 56 -0.53 -2.95 -8.70
CA ARG A 56 -0.24 -1.53 -8.40
C ARG A 56 -1.46 -0.66 -8.65
N HIS A 57 -2.14 -0.83 -9.77
CA HIS A 57 -3.35 -0.07 -10.09
C HIS A 57 -4.50 -0.33 -9.10
N ASP A 58 -4.67 -1.60 -8.69
CA ASP A 58 -5.62 -1.95 -7.63
C ASP A 58 -5.36 -1.12 -6.37
N ILE A 59 -4.11 -1.07 -5.91
CA ILE A 59 -3.70 -0.38 -4.67
C ILE A 59 -3.79 1.14 -4.79
N PHE A 60 -3.28 1.71 -5.89
CA PHE A 60 -3.17 3.16 -6.05
C PHE A 60 -4.51 3.85 -6.26
N HIS A 61 -5.46 3.24 -6.97
CA HIS A 61 -6.71 3.94 -7.30
C HIS A 61 -7.95 3.04 -7.42
N ARG A 62 -7.89 1.89 -8.10
CA ARG A 62 -9.12 1.14 -8.46
C ARG A 62 -9.89 0.66 -7.23
N ASN A 63 -9.20 0.28 -6.15
CA ASN A 63 -9.86 -0.10 -4.90
C ASN A 63 -10.56 1.09 -4.24
N ALA A 64 -9.92 2.27 -4.22
CA ALA A 64 -10.50 3.48 -3.68
C ALA A 64 -11.70 3.93 -4.51
N GLU A 65 -11.56 3.98 -5.83
CA GLU A 65 -12.64 4.28 -6.79
C GLU A 65 -13.85 3.36 -6.55
N ARG A 66 -13.64 2.03 -6.50
CA ARG A 66 -14.71 1.05 -6.28
C ARG A 66 -15.46 1.27 -4.96
N LEU A 67 -14.75 1.67 -3.90
CA LEU A 67 -15.36 1.91 -2.59
C LEU A 67 -16.08 3.26 -2.53
N LEU A 68 -15.46 4.30 -3.08
CA LEU A 68 -15.93 5.68 -3.02
C LEU A 68 -17.03 5.99 -4.03
N ASN A 69 -17.10 5.27 -5.16
CA ASN A 69 -18.15 5.43 -6.17
C ASN A 69 -19.58 5.18 -5.64
N LYS A 70 -19.74 4.64 -4.43
CA LYS A 70 -21.04 4.52 -3.76
C LYS A 70 -21.51 5.81 -3.09
N PHE A 71 -20.61 6.80 -2.96
CA PHE A 71 -20.83 8.05 -2.21
C PHE A 71 -20.65 9.30 -3.09
N LEU A 72 -20.23 9.14 -4.35
CA LEU A 72 -20.12 10.16 -5.36
C LEU A 72 -21.31 10.06 -6.32
#